data_AF-A0A534JFF6-F1
#
_entry.id   AF-A0A534JFF6-F1
#
_cell.length_a   1.000
_cell.length_b   1.000
_cell.length_c   1.000
_cell.angle_alpha   90.00
_cell.angle_beta   90.00
_cell.angle_gamma   90.00
#
_symmetry.space_group_name_H-M   'P 1'
#
loop_
_entity.id
_entity.type
_entity.pdbx_description
1 polymer ?
#
loop_
_entity_poly.entity_id
_entity_poly.type
_entity_poly.pdbx_seq_one_letter_code
_entity_poly.pdbx_strand_id
1 'polypeptide(L)'
;MAANRGGGWSGPAYRMQIDFRVPLDFAFAWCTDYSPEDGKLESETYRRKIVERNRRRVVFEDLEETKDGWIWSRDVVVLSPPRRWHTDGVGNHRDYTA
;
A
#
# COMPACT_ATOMS: atom_id res chain seq x y z
N MET A 1 -9.65 34.37 14.19
CA MET A 1 -9.73 33.00 13.66
C MET A 1 -9.05 32.99 12.30
N ALA A 2 -7.79 32.54 12.23
CA ALA A 2 -7.06 32.42 10.97
C ALA A 2 -7.09 30.95 10.55
N ALA A 3 -7.66 30.67 9.37
CA ALA A 3 -7.63 29.35 8.77
C ALA A 3 -6.19 29.03 8.38
N ASN A 4 -5.60 28.03 9.03
CA ASN A 4 -4.31 27.48 8.66
C ASN A 4 -4.48 26.69 7.36
N ARG A 5 -4.43 27.37 6.21
CA ARG A 5 -4.37 26.73 4.90
C ARG A 5 -2.93 26.27 4.69
N GLY A 6 -2.66 25.02 5.09
CA GLY A 6 -1.42 24.32 4.74
C GLY A 6 -1.16 24.49 3.25
N GLY A 7 0.04 24.96 2.91
CA GLY A 7 0.45 25.26 1.55
C GLY A 7 0.23 24.04 0.65
N GLY A 8 -0.66 24.19 -0.34
CA GLY A 8 -0.88 23.15 -1.35
C GLY A 8 0.38 22.95 -2.16
N TRP A 9 0.88 21.71 -2.15
CA TRP A 9 1.98 21.30 -3.02
C TRP A 9 1.62 21.64 -4.48
N SER A 10 2.41 22.52 -5.10
CA SER A 10 2.21 23.01 -6.48
C SER A 10 2.96 22.17 -7.52
N GLY A 11 3.28 20.92 -7.17
CA GLY A 11 3.98 20.01 -8.07
C GLY A 11 3.07 19.51 -9.20
N PRO A 12 3.65 19.05 -10.31
CA PRO A 12 2.89 18.45 -11.38
C PRO A 12 2.15 17.19 -10.89
N ALA A 13 0.85 17.11 -11.21
CA ALA A 13 0.06 15.91 -11.01
C ALA A 13 0.21 14.98 -12.22
N TYR A 14 0.74 13.79 -12.01
CA TYR A 14 0.86 12.78 -13.06
C TYR A 14 -0.28 11.77 -12.96
N ARG A 15 -1.00 11.56 -14.07
CA ARG A 15 -1.97 10.46 -14.20
C ARG A 15 -1.46 9.50 -15.26
N MET A 16 -1.18 8.27 -14.85
CA MET A 16 -0.78 7.19 -15.74
C MET A 16 -1.90 6.16 -15.80
N GLN A 17 -2.25 5.72 -17.00
CA GLN A 17 -3.18 4.60 -17.23
C GLN A 17 -2.52 3.65 -18.22
N ILE A 18 -2.41 2.38 -17.84
CA ILE A 18 -1.85 1.31 -18.66
C ILE A 18 -2.83 0.15 -18.62
N ASP A 19 -3.23 -0.34 -19.79
CA ASP A 19 -4.14 -1.47 -19.92
C ASP A 19 -3.36 -2.76 -20.18
N PHE A 20 -3.55 -3.76 -19.31
CA PHE A 20 -2.96 -5.09 -19.47
C PHE A 20 -4.05 -6.12 -19.81
N ARG A 21 -3.81 -6.94 -20.84
CA ARG A 21 -4.70 -8.05 -21.21
C ARG A 21 -4.25 -9.34 -20.54
N VAL A 22 -4.44 -9.43 -19.23
CA VAL A 22 -4.08 -10.60 -18.43
C VAL A 22 -5.27 -11.07 -17.60
N PRO A 23 -5.32 -12.36 -17.21
CA PRO A 23 -6.29 -12.83 -16.24
C PRO A 23 -6.22 -12.02 -14.95
N LEU A 24 -7.37 -11.63 -14.40
CA LEU A 24 -7.41 -10.76 -13.23
C LEU A 24 -6.78 -11.40 -11.99
N ASP A 25 -6.94 -12.72 -11.84
CA ASP A 25 -6.32 -13.49 -10.77
C ASP A 25 -4.80 -13.52 -10.91
N PHE A 26 -4.27 -13.60 -12.13
CA PHE A 26 -2.85 -13.42 -12.41
C PHE A 26 -2.37 -12.02 -12.02
N ALA A 27 -3.06 -10.97 -12.47
CA ALA A 27 -2.69 -9.59 -12.12
C ALA A 27 -2.70 -9.36 -10.61
N PHE A 28 -3.73 -9.85 -9.91
CA PHE A 28 -3.81 -9.74 -8.46
C PHE A 28 -2.67 -10.50 -7.78
N ALA A 29 -2.37 -11.73 -8.21
CA ALA A 29 -1.27 -12.50 -7.66
C ALA A 29 0.07 -11.79 -7.83
N TRP A 30 0.33 -11.22 -9.01
CA TRP A 30 1.55 -10.48 -9.32
C TRP A 30 1.67 -9.18 -8.51
N CYS A 31 0.62 -8.35 -8.50
CA CYS A 31 0.62 -7.08 -7.78
C CYS A 31 0.63 -7.22 -6.25
N THR A 32 0.36 -8.41 -5.72
CA THR A 32 0.40 -8.70 -4.27
C THR A 32 1.50 -9.68 -3.91
N ASP A 33 2.47 -9.91 -4.82
CA ASP A 33 3.62 -10.78 -4.58
C ASP A 33 4.68 -10.10 -3.71
N TYR A 34 4.30 -9.78 -2.48
CA TYR A 34 5.20 -9.17 -1.52
C TYR A 34 6.21 -10.21 -1.00
N SER A 35 7.48 -9.95 -1.28
CA SER A 35 8.61 -10.70 -0.76
C SER A 35 9.27 -9.93 0.40
N PRO A 36 9.77 -10.62 1.44
CA PRO A 36 10.59 -9.99 2.49
C PRO A 36 11.85 -9.29 1.96
N GLU A 37 12.29 -9.63 0.76
CA GLU A 37 13.45 -9.04 0.10
C GLU A 37 13.12 -7.74 -0.65
N ASP A 38 11.85 -7.45 -0.95
CA ASP A 38 11.43 -6.26 -1.69
C ASP A 38 11.96 -4.97 -1.05
N GLY A 39 11.86 -4.87 0.28
CA GLY A 39 12.37 -3.70 1.00
C GLY A 39 13.88 -3.52 0.83
N LYS A 40 14.66 -4.60 0.64
CA LYS A 40 16.09 -4.47 0.36
C LYS A 40 16.37 -3.95 -1.05
N LEU A 41 15.50 -4.26 -2.01
CA LEU A 41 15.63 -3.79 -3.40
C LEU A 41 15.40 -2.27 -3.47
N GLU A 42 14.44 -1.77 -2.70
CA GLU A 42 14.05 -0.36 -2.68
C GLU A 42 14.76 0.47 -1.58
N SER A 43 15.72 -0.14 -0.87
CA SER A 43 16.41 0.48 0.29
C SER A 43 15.45 0.95 1.40
N GLU A 44 14.32 0.26 1.55
CA GLU A 44 13.32 0.49 2.57
C GLU A 44 13.72 -0.16 3.89
N THR A 45 13.41 0.53 4.99
CA THR A 45 13.78 0.18 6.37
C THR A 45 12.69 -0.58 7.11
N TYR A 46 11.46 -0.58 6.59
CA TYR A 46 10.35 -1.30 7.20
C TYR A 46 10.47 -2.82 6.96
N ARG A 47 9.87 -3.58 7.88
CA ARG A 47 9.71 -5.03 7.77
C ARG A 47 8.25 -5.34 7.47
N ARG A 48 7.99 -5.95 6.32
CA ARG A 48 6.67 -6.46 5.94
C ARG A 48 6.43 -7.86 6.49
N LYS A 49 5.26 -8.08 7.07
CA LYS A 49 4.77 -9.37 7.51
C LYS A 49 3.42 -9.66 6.88
N ILE A 50 3.34 -10.73 6.09
CA ILE A 50 2.05 -11.21 5.56
C ILE A 50 1.29 -11.94 6.66
N VAL A 51 0.13 -11.41 7.02
CA VAL A 51 -0.75 -11.96 8.07
C VAL A 51 -1.75 -12.94 7.48
N GLU A 52 -2.32 -12.60 6.32
CA GLU A 52 -3.29 -13.43 5.61
C GLU A 52 -3.03 -13.32 4.10
N ARG A 53 -3.10 -14.46 3.39
CA ARG A 53 -3.10 -14.47 1.93
C ARG A 53 -4.08 -15.51 1.41
N ASN A 54 -5.00 -15.08 0.55
CA ASN A 54 -5.87 -15.94 -0.21
C ASN A 54 -6.03 -15.40 -1.64
N ARG A 55 -6.82 -16.09 -2.49
CA ARG A 55 -6.95 -15.78 -3.93
C ARG A 55 -7.54 -14.39 -4.24
N ARG A 56 -8.12 -13.69 -3.26
CA ARG A 56 -8.77 -12.38 -3.45
C ARG A 56 -8.43 -11.37 -2.36
N ARG A 57 -7.57 -11.71 -1.42
CA ARG A 57 -7.25 -10.84 -0.28
C ARG A 57 -5.84 -11.10 0.21
N VAL A 58 -5.13 -10.02 0.49
CA VAL A 58 -3.86 -10.03 1.22
C VAL A 58 -3.98 -9.05 2.37
N VAL A 59 -3.58 -9.50 3.57
CA VAL A 59 -3.42 -8.64 4.74
C VAL A 59 -1.96 -8.68 5.13
N PHE A 60 -1.34 -7.52 5.25
CA PHE A 60 0.04 -7.41 5.71
C PHE A 60 0.19 -6.29 6.74
N GLU A 61 1.28 -6.37 7.49
CA GLU A 61 1.71 -5.36 8.44
C GLU A 61 3.10 -4.90 8.06
N ASP A 62 3.31 -3.58 8.07
CA ASP A 62 4.64 -3.00 7.96
C ASP A 62 5.03 -2.42 9.32
N LEU A 63 6.26 -2.71 9.75
CA LEU A 63 6.85 -2.17 10.97
C LEU A 63 8.20 -1.55 10.65
N GLU A 64 8.35 -0.28 11.00
CA GLU A 64 9.61 0.43 10.95
C GLU A 64 10.00 0.91 12.34
N GLU A 65 11.19 0.56 12.80
CA GLU A 65 11.76 1.12 14.03
C GLU A 65 12.54 2.39 13.70
N THR A 66 12.17 3.48 14.36
CA THR A 66 12.81 4.80 14.23
C THR A 66 13.41 5.22 15.57
N LYS A 67 14.17 6.32 15.58
CA LYS A 67 14.73 6.88 16.82
C LYS A 67 13.64 7.38 17.80
N ASP A 68 12.48 7.73 17.27
CA ASP A 68 11.38 8.35 18.02
C ASP A 68 10.27 7.34 18.39
N GLY A 69 10.45 6.06 18.08
CA GLY A 69 9.48 4.98 18.32
C GLY A 69 9.29 4.07 17.12
N TRP A 70 8.16 3.37 17.04
CA TRP A 70 7.82 2.54 15.89
C TRP A 70 6.79 3.24 14.98
N ILE A 71 6.89 2.99 13.68
CA ILE A 71 5.82 3.25 12.70
C ILE A 71 5.24 1.89 12.33
N TRP A 72 3.92 1.77 12.47
CA TRP A 72 3.21 0.54 12.16
C TRP A 72 1.99 0.83 11.31
N SER A 73 1.81 0.03 10.26
CA SER A 73 0.57 -0.03 9.49
C SER A 73 0.08 -1.46 9.32
N ARG A 74 -1.22 -1.58 9.09
CA ARG A 74 -1.85 -2.78 8.59
C ARG A 74 -2.68 -2.43 7.36
N ASP A 75 -2.44 -3.18 6.30
CA ASP A 75 -3.02 -2.97 5.00
C ASP A 75 -3.83 -4.19 4.57
N VAL A 76 -5.00 -3.94 3.99
CA VAL A 76 -5.92 -4.95 3.48
C VAL A 76 -6.15 -4.68 2.01
N VAL A 77 -5.56 -5.52 1.16
CA VAL A 77 -5.72 -5.46 -0.31
C VAL A 77 -6.79 -6.48 -0.70
N VAL A 78 -7.85 -6.05 -1.38
CA VAL A 78 -8.95 -6.92 -1.82
C VAL A 78 -9.17 -6.82 -3.32
N LEU A 79 -9.35 -7.96 -3.96
CA LEU A 79 -9.89 -8.04 -5.31
C LEU A 79 -11.41 -7.89 -5.28
N SER A 80 -11.90 -6.68 -5.54
CA SER A 80 -13.34 -6.39 -5.69
C SER A 80 -13.87 -6.98 -7.02
N PRO A 81 -15.20 -7.23 -7.15
CA PRO A 81 -15.78 -7.86 -8.35
C PRO A 81 -15.19 -7.29 -9.66
N PRO A 82 -15.01 -8.13 -10.68
CA PRO A 82 -13.71 -8.56 -11.21
C PRO A 82 -13.01 -7.50 -12.09
N ARG A 83 -12.96 -6.25 -11.65
CA ARG A 83 -12.45 -5.14 -12.45
C ARG A 83 -11.59 -4.15 -11.67
N ARG A 84 -11.41 -4.35 -10.36
CA ARG A 84 -10.58 -3.48 -9.54
C ARG A 84 -10.05 -4.18 -8.29
N TRP A 85 -8.84 -3.84 -7.90
CA TRP A 85 -8.37 -3.93 -6.53
C TRP A 85 -8.88 -2.76 -5.69
N HIS A 86 -8.82 -2.91 -4.38
CA HIS A 86 -9.08 -1.89 -3.38
C HIS A 86 -8.09 -2.10 -2.24
N THR A 87 -7.59 -1.02 -1.64
CA THR A 87 -6.72 -1.10 -0.47
C THR A 87 -7.24 -0.20 0.64
N ASP A 88 -7.29 -0.76 1.85
CA ASP A 88 -7.55 -0.03 3.08
C ASP A 88 -6.36 -0.20 4.02
N GLY A 89 -5.86 0.90 4.56
CA GLY A 89 -4.73 0.91 5.49
C GLY A 89 -5.06 1.68 6.77
N VAL A 90 -4.72 1.08 7.91
CA VAL A 90 -4.73 1.75 9.22
C VAL A 90 -3.34 1.76 9.81
N GLY A 91 -2.98 2.82 10.53
CA GLY A 91 -1.64 2.92 11.10
C GLY A 91 -1.52 3.95 12.21
N ASN A 92 -0.45 3.85 13.00
CA ASN A 92 -0.23 4.77 14.10
C ASN A 92 0.17 6.18 13.65
N HIS A 93 0.59 6.34 12.39
CA HIS A 93 0.99 7.63 11.81
C HIS A 93 0.14 8.07 10.62
N ARG A 94 -0.60 7.15 9.97
CA ARG A 94 -1.44 7.43 8.78
C ARG A 94 -2.56 6.42 8.65
N ASP A 95 -3.75 6.90 8.27
CA ASP A 95 -4.84 6.10 7.71
C ASP A 95 -5.02 6.48 6.25
N TYR A 96 -5.34 5.52 5.38
CA TYR A 96 -5.60 5.80 3.98
C TYR A 96 -6.53 4.78 3.31
N THR A 97 -7.18 5.20 2.23
CA THR A 97 -8.06 4.39 1.39
C THR A 97 -7.77 4.73 -0.08
N ALA A 98 -7.60 3.71 -0.93
CA ALA A 98 -7.35 3.88 -2.37
C ALA A 98 -8.10 2.86 -3.27
#